data_AF-A0A2I1C3F6-F1
#
_entry.id   AF-A0A2I1C3F6-F1
#
_cell.length_a   1.000
_cell.length_b   1.000
_cell.length_c   1.000
_cell.angle_alpha   90.00
_cell.angle_beta   90.00
_cell.angle_gamma   90.00
#
_symmetry.space_group_name_H-M   'P 1'
#
loop_
_entity.id
_entity.type
_entity.pdbx_description
1 polymer ?
#
loop_
_entity_poly.entity_id
_entity_poly.type
_entity_poly.pdbx_seq_one_letter_code
_entity_poly.pdbx_strand_id
1 'polypeptide(L)'
;MTARVHRRRRYRWPELQLNIWIIIVLAGSAICLGIFAWFMAVQSQLRLGTPWLFPYMVVSGSLGVFFIFLVLFLAAQRFLLPGIIIIGSFILFVLWLTGLIETSLQLYGVVGNVNDNCQNYVVENPSTGNNINTLAWLTQSTICICWKTAFAFELVNTIFFLWMMVMSWQVNRDVYD
;
A
#
# COMPACT_ATOMS: atom_id res chain seq x y z
N MET A 1 18.54 9.85 -49.07
CA MET A 1 18.18 10.00 -47.64
C MET A 1 16.97 9.11 -47.36
N THR A 2 17.18 7.94 -46.75
CA THR A 2 16.08 7.08 -46.33
C THR A 2 15.43 7.68 -45.09
N ALA A 3 14.24 8.24 -45.25
CA ALA A 3 13.43 8.67 -44.11
C ALA A 3 13.10 7.44 -43.28
N ARG A 4 13.76 7.27 -42.12
CA ARG A 4 13.33 6.31 -41.11
C ARG A 4 11.95 6.75 -40.66
N VAL A 5 10.91 6.11 -41.16
CA VAL A 5 9.57 6.20 -40.58
C VAL A 5 9.72 5.67 -39.15
N HIS A 6 9.81 6.57 -38.17
CA HIS A 6 9.69 6.21 -36.76
C HIS A 6 8.24 5.78 -36.55
N ARG A 7 7.97 4.50 -36.83
CA ARG A 7 6.70 3.87 -36.50
C ARG A 7 6.56 4.02 -34.99
N ARG A 8 5.61 4.86 -34.56
CA ARG A 8 5.32 5.11 -33.15
C ARG A 8 5.06 3.75 -32.50
N ARG A 9 6.00 3.24 -31.71
CA ARG A 9 5.91 1.90 -31.09
C ARG A 9 4.67 1.91 -30.20
N ARG A 10 3.69 1.06 -30.52
CA ARG A 10 2.47 0.96 -29.73
C ARG A 10 2.68 -0.17 -28.73
N TYR A 11 2.98 0.19 -27.49
CA TYR A 11 3.16 -0.79 -26.43
C TYR A 11 1.86 -1.56 -26.20
N ARG A 12 1.91 -2.89 -26.32
CA ARG A 12 0.78 -3.77 -26.05
C ARG A 12 0.86 -4.23 -24.61
N TRP A 13 -0.10 -3.79 -23.80
CA TRP A 13 -0.17 -4.14 -22.38
C TRP A 13 -1.12 -5.33 -22.18
N PRO A 14 -0.80 -6.26 -21.28
CA PRO A 14 -1.72 -7.35 -20.91
C PRO A 14 -2.89 -6.78 -20.09
N GLU A 15 -4.05 -6.59 -20.73
CA GLU A 15 -5.22 -5.92 -20.14
C GLU A 15 -5.68 -6.55 -18.80
N LEU A 16 -5.72 -7.88 -18.73
CA LEU A 16 -6.13 -8.59 -17.52
C LEU A 16 -5.13 -8.38 -16.37
N GLN A 17 -3.83 -8.52 -16.64
CA GLN A 17 -2.80 -8.37 -15.61
C GLN A 17 -2.74 -6.93 -15.10
N LEU A 18 -2.87 -5.95 -16.01
CA LEU A 18 -2.89 -4.53 -15.65
C LEU A 18 -4.10 -4.18 -14.79
N ASN A 19 -5.29 -4.68 -15.13
CA ASN A 19 -6.51 -4.40 -14.34
C ASN A 19 -6.45 -5.01 -12.94
N ILE A 20 -5.97 -6.25 -12.82
CA ILE A 20 -5.75 -6.91 -11.53
C ILE A 20 -4.77 -6.09 -10.68
N TRP A 21 -3.68 -5.64 -11.30
CA TRP A 21 -2.68 -4.81 -10.63
C TRP A 21 -3.28 -3.49 -10.12
N ILE A 22 -4.03 -2.78 -10.97
CA ILE A 22 -4.66 -1.49 -10.61
C ILE A 22 -5.58 -1.67 -9.40
N ILE A 23 -6.46 -2.66 -9.42
CA ILE A 23 -7.46 -2.86 -8.35
C ILE A 23 -6.76 -3.18 -7.03
N ILE A 24 -5.78 -4.09 -7.05
CA ILE A 24 -5.09 -4.53 -5.83
C ILE A 24 -4.26 -3.38 -5.23
N VAL A 25 -3.49 -2.69 -6.07
CA VAL A 25 -2.65 -1.58 -5.58
C VAL A 25 -3.49 -0.40 -5.10
N LEU A 26 -4.60 -0.09 -5.76
CA LEU A 26 -5.53 0.94 -5.31
C LEU A 26 -6.17 0.58 -3.97
N ALA A 27 -6.67 -0.65 -3.82
CA ALA A 27 -7.26 -1.13 -2.59
C ALA A 27 -6.25 -1.10 -1.44
N GLY A 28 -5.04 -1.66 -1.64
CA GLY A 28 -3.98 -1.63 -0.65
C GLY A 28 -3.56 -0.22 -0.25
N SER A 29 -3.44 0.70 -1.23
CA SER A 29 -3.07 2.09 -0.98
C SER A 29 -4.14 2.85 -0.19
N ALA A 30 -5.42 2.69 -0.56
CA ALA A 30 -6.53 3.35 0.12
C ALA A 30 -6.74 2.81 1.55
N ILE A 31 -6.61 1.48 1.73
CA ILE A 31 -6.76 0.84 3.05
C ILE A 31 -5.64 1.30 3.99
N CYS A 32 -4.38 1.25 3.55
CA CYS A 32 -3.25 1.68 4.39
C CYS A 32 -3.35 3.17 4.71
N LEU A 33 -3.66 4.03 3.72
CA LEU A 33 -3.89 5.46 3.94
C LEU A 33 -4.95 5.68 5.02
N GLY A 34 -6.09 5.00 4.93
CA GLY A 34 -7.17 5.11 5.90
C GLY A 34 -6.77 4.67 7.31
N ILE A 35 -6.09 3.53 7.44
CA ILE A 35 -5.65 2.99 8.73
C ILE A 35 -4.66 3.94 9.42
N PHE A 36 -3.62 4.39 8.71
CA PHE A 36 -2.62 5.27 9.32
C PHE A 36 -3.16 6.68 9.58
N ALA A 37 -4.06 7.19 8.74
CA ALA A 37 -4.77 8.45 9.01
C ALA A 37 -5.61 8.35 10.29
N TRP A 38 -6.31 7.24 10.46
CA TRP A 38 -7.08 6.98 11.68
C TRP A 38 -6.17 6.86 12.92
N PHE A 39 -5.04 6.15 12.82
CA PHE A 39 -4.08 6.08 13.92
C PHE A 39 -3.54 7.46 14.33
N MET A 40 -3.25 8.36 13.40
CA MET A 40 -2.86 9.73 13.76
C MET A 40 -3.98 10.48 14.50
N ALA A 41 -5.24 10.31 14.07
CA ALA A 41 -6.37 10.90 14.77
C ALA A 41 -6.50 10.36 16.20
N VAL A 42 -6.33 9.05 16.40
CA VAL A 42 -6.33 8.42 17.74
C VAL A 42 -5.20 8.99 18.61
N GLN A 43 -3.97 9.08 18.09
CA GLN A 43 -2.84 9.66 18.83
C GLN A 43 -3.09 11.11 19.22
N SER A 44 -3.70 11.91 18.32
CA SER A 44 -4.06 13.29 18.61
C SER A 44 -5.10 13.40 19.73
N GLN A 45 -6.08 12.51 19.79
CA GLN A 45 -7.09 12.50 20.87
C GLN A 45 -6.46 12.09 22.21
N LEU A 46 -5.51 11.17 22.20
CA LEU A 46 -4.77 10.72 23.38
C LEU A 46 -3.67 11.70 23.82
N ARG A 47 -3.42 12.78 23.06
CA ARG A 47 -2.33 13.75 23.28
C ARG A 47 -0.95 13.08 23.38
N LEU A 48 -0.75 12.02 22.61
CA LEU A 48 0.50 11.29 22.51
C LEU A 48 1.28 11.76 21.27
N GLY A 49 2.61 11.59 21.29
CA GLY A 49 3.44 11.87 20.13
C GLY A 49 3.12 10.90 18.98
N THR A 50 2.99 11.42 17.76
CA THR A 50 2.76 10.58 16.58
C THR A 50 4.05 9.92 16.13
N PRO A 51 4.14 8.57 16.09
CA PRO A 51 5.28 7.87 15.50
C PRO A 51 5.46 8.29 14.04
N TRP A 52 6.70 8.44 13.59
CA TRP A 52 7.02 8.90 12.24
C TRP A 52 6.49 7.98 11.12
N LEU A 53 6.31 6.68 11.44
CA LEU A 53 5.71 5.70 10.53
C LEU A 53 4.32 6.14 10.04
N PHE A 54 3.51 6.76 10.90
CA PHE A 54 2.14 7.09 10.55
C PHE A 54 2.04 8.15 9.44
N PRO A 55 2.64 9.36 9.58
CA PRO A 55 2.65 10.33 8.50
C PRO A 55 3.40 9.81 7.27
N TYR A 56 4.47 9.01 7.46
CA TYR A 56 5.20 8.39 6.35
C TYR A 56 4.29 7.51 5.48
N MET A 57 3.47 6.66 6.11
CA MET A 57 2.54 5.79 5.40
C MET A 57 1.35 6.52 4.79
N VAL A 58 0.87 7.59 5.44
CA VAL A 58 -0.16 8.44 4.84
C VAL A 58 0.35 9.09 3.56
N VAL A 59 1.57 9.61 3.55
CA VAL A 59 2.19 10.18 2.34
C VAL A 59 2.42 9.10 1.28
N SER A 60 2.99 7.95 1.66
CA SER A 60 3.28 6.85 0.74
C SER A 60 2.00 6.23 0.14
N GLY A 61 0.96 6.07 0.94
CA GLY A 61 -0.37 5.64 0.50
C GLY A 61 -1.03 6.67 -0.42
N SER A 62 -0.92 7.96 -0.10
CA SER A 62 -1.44 9.04 -0.96
C SER A 62 -0.73 9.09 -2.31
N LEU A 63 0.59 8.92 -2.33
CA LEU A 63 1.37 8.80 -3.56
C LEU A 63 0.98 7.55 -4.37
N GLY A 64 0.70 6.43 -3.70
CA GLY A 64 0.19 5.21 -4.35
C GLY A 64 -1.16 5.44 -5.03
N VAL A 65 -2.12 6.05 -4.32
CA VAL A 65 -3.43 6.42 -4.89
C VAL A 65 -3.26 7.39 -6.06
N PHE A 66 -2.45 8.43 -5.90
CA PHE A 66 -2.16 9.39 -6.96
C PHE A 66 -1.54 8.72 -8.19
N PHE A 67 -0.60 7.81 -7.99
CA PHE A 67 0.04 7.07 -9.08
C PHE A 67 -0.97 6.22 -9.86
N ILE A 68 -1.94 5.58 -9.19
CA ILE A 68 -3.01 4.86 -9.87
C ILE A 68 -3.87 5.79 -10.73
N PHE A 69 -4.27 6.95 -10.22
CA PHE A 69 -5.00 7.93 -11.02
C PHE A 69 -4.20 8.40 -12.24
N LEU A 70 -2.89 8.61 -12.07
CA LEU A 70 -1.98 8.93 -13.16
C LEU A 70 -1.95 7.80 -14.22
N VAL A 71 -1.85 6.53 -13.81
CA VAL A 71 -1.87 5.38 -14.72
C VAL A 71 -3.21 5.28 -15.47
N LEU A 72 -4.34 5.46 -14.79
CA LEU A 72 -5.66 5.47 -15.41
C LEU A 72 -5.81 6.61 -16.44
N PHE A 73 -5.29 7.79 -16.12
CA PHE A 73 -5.27 8.92 -17.05
C PHE A 73 -4.43 8.63 -18.30
N LEU A 74 -3.22 8.07 -18.14
CA LEU A 74 -2.37 7.65 -19.27
C LEU A 74 -3.02 6.54 -20.11
N ALA A 75 -3.75 5.62 -19.47
CA ALA A 75 -4.50 4.56 -20.14
C ALA A 75 -5.64 5.13 -21.00
N ALA A 76 -6.38 6.11 -20.49
CA ALA A 76 -7.43 6.80 -21.24
C ALA A 76 -6.89 7.50 -22.50
N GLN A 77 -5.67 8.06 -22.41
CA GLN A 77 -4.99 8.70 -23.54
C GLN A 77 -4.33 7.69 -24.52
N ARG A 78 -4.39 6.38 -24.25
CA ARG A 78 -3.68 5.32 -24.99
C ARG A 78 -2.16 5.55 -25.08
N PHE A 79 -1.60 6.25 -24.09
CA PHE A 79 -0.18 6.60 -23.98
C PHE A 79 0.42 6.03 -22.69
N LEU A 80 0.29 4.72 -22.46
CA LEU A 80 1.08 4.09 -21.39
C LEU A 80 2.55 4.00 -21.83
N LEU A 81 3.36 4.93 -21.32
CA LEU A 81 4.80 4.95 -21.49
C LEU A 81 5.45 4.05 -20.42
N PRO A 82 6.09 2.92 -20.80
CA PRO A 82 6.68 2.00 -19.83
C PRO A 82 7.75 2.65 -18.96
N GLY A 83 8.50 3.62 -19.50
CA GLY A 83 9.57 4.31 -18.76
C GLY A 83 9.08 5.05 -17.51
N ILE A 84 7.96 5.77 -17.62
CA ILE A 84 7.37 6.50 -16.47
C ILE A 84 6.87 5.51 -15.42
N ILE A 85 6.26 4.41 -15.86
CA ILE A 85 5.67 3.41 -14.97
C ILE A 85 6.75 2.64 -14.21
N ILE A 86 7.87 2.29 -14.86
CA ILE A 86 9.01 1.63 -14.20
C ILE A 86 9.56 2.52 -13.09
N ILE A 87 9.84 3.79 -13.39
CA ILE A 87 10.42 4.72 -12.42
C ILE A 87 9.46 4.96 -11.26
N GLY A 88 8.18 5.24 -11.56
CA GLY A 88 7.16 5.44 -10.52
C GLY A 88 6.97 4.21 -9.64
N SER A 89 6.95 3.02 -10.24
CA SER A 89 6.83 1.75 -9.51
C SER A 89 8.07 1.44 -8.67
N PHE A 90 9.27 1.81 -9.12
CA PHE A 90 10.50 1.66 -8.34
C PHE A 90 10.52 2.58 -7.11
N ILE A 91 10.14 3.84 -7.27
CA ILE A 91 10.05 4.79 -6.15
C ILE A 91 9.04 4.29 -5.12
N LEU A 92 7.84 3.93 -5.58
CA LEU A 92 6.80 3.40 -4.69
C LEU A 92 7.21 2.08 -4.03
N PHE A 93 7.91 1.19 -4.75
CA PHE A 93 8.45 -0.03 -4.19
C PHE A 93 9.36 0.24 -2.99
N VAL A 94 10.32 1.17 -3.12
CA VAL A 94 11.22 1.52 -2.01
C VAL A 94 10.45 2.11 -0.84
N LEU A 95 9.51 3.03 -1.12
CA LEU A 95 8.72 3.67 -0.08
C LEU A 95 7.88 2.65 0.71
N TRP A 96 7.20 1.75 0.00
CA TRP A 96 6.36 0.73 0.60
C TRP A 96 7.19 -0.34 1.33
N LEU A 97 8.37 -0.69 0.82
CA LEU A 97 9.28 -1.63 1.49
C LEU A 97 9.80 -1.07 2.82
N THR A 98 10.23 0.20 2.85
CA THR A 98 10.65 0.85 4.10
C THR A 98 9.50 0.88 5.11
N GLY A 99 8.29 1.18 4.63
CA GLY A 99 7.10 1.13 5.45
C GLY A 99 6.83 -0.26 6.04
N LEU A 100 6.86 -1.30 5.20
CA LEU A 100 6.67 -2.69 5.60
C LEU A 100 7.65 -3.12 6.68
N ILE A 101 8.93 -2.75 6.55
CA ILE A 101 9.97 -3.07 7.53
C ILE A 101 9.60 -2.46 8.88
N GLU A 102 9.26 -1.18 8.93
CA GLU A 102 8.92 -0.50 10.18
C GLU A 102 7.61 -1.01 10.79
N THR A 103 6.58 -1.27 9.98
CA THR A 103 5.35 -1.91 10.44
C THR A 103 5.65 -3.28 11.05
N SER A 104 6.56 -4.06 10.44
CA SER A 104 6.96 -5.36 10.98
C SER A 104 7.70 -5.24 12.32
N LEU A 105 8.56 -4.23 12.47
CA LEU A 105 9.27 -3.96 13.72
C LEU A 105 8.33 -3.50 14.84
N GLN A 106 7.28 -2.73 14.51
CA GLN A 106 6.28 -2.32 15.50
C GLN A 106 5.34 -3.48 15.86
N LEU A 107 4.99 -4.33 14.89
CA LEU A 107 4.07 -5.44 15.12
C LEU A 107 4.70 -6.61 15.88
N TYR A 108 5.91 -7.00 15.48
CA TYR A 108 6.60 -8.20 15.96
C TYR A 108 7.92 -7.91 16.70
N GLY A 109 8.36 -6.66 16.77
CA GLY A 109 9.60 -6.31 17.45
C GLY A 109 9.45 -6.31 18.96
N VAL A 110 10.59 -6.48 19.65
CA VAL A 110 10.66 -6.63 21.12
C VAL A 110 10.13 -5.40 21.86
N VAL A 111 10.34 -4.19 21.32
CA VAL A 111 9.93 -2.92 21.96
C VAL A 111 8.51 -2.53 21.56
N GLY A 112 8.12 -2.72 20.29
CA GLY A 112 6.79 -2.34 19.79
C GLY A 112 5.71 -3.34 20.21
N ASN A 113 6.03 -4.63 20.13
CA ASN A 113 5.25 -5.80 20.52
C ASN A 113 3.72 -5.65 20.49
N VAL A 114 3.19 -5.10 19.40
CA VAL A 114 1.74 -4.90 19.26
C VAL A 114 1.05 -6.26 19.22
N ASN A 115 1.66 -7.28 18.61
CA ASN A 115 1.06 -8.61 18.51
C ASN A 115 0.82 -9.26 19.88
N ASP A 116 1.79 -9.26 20.80
CA ASP A 116 1.60 -9.92 22.10
C ASP A 116 0.65 -9.11 22.99
N ASN A 117 0.68 -7.78 22.90
CA ASN A 117 -0.33 -6.93 23.54
C ASN A 117 -1.74 -7.27 23.03
N CYS A 118 -1.91 -7.49 21.73
CA CYS A 118 -3.18 -7.93 21.17
C CYS A 118 -3.61 -9.31 21.66
N GLN A 119 -2.68 -10.25 21.86
CA GLN A 119 -3.02 -11.55 22.46
C GLN A 119 -3.50 -11.37 23.90
N ASN A 120 -2.71 -10.70 24.74
CA ASN A 120 -2.98 -10.57 26.17
C ASN A 120 -4.26 -9.78 26.49
N TYR A 121 -4.50 -8.67 25.77
CA TYR A 121 -5.59 -7.74 26.09
C TYR A 121 -6.87 -7.96 25.27
N VAL A 122 -6.78 -8.58 24.09
CA VAL A 122 -7.96 -8.79 23.22
C VAL A 122 -8.37 -10.26 23.16
N VAL A 123 -7.44 -11.15 22.84
CA VAL A 123 -7.73 -12.57 22.61
C VAL A 123 -7.98 -13.31 23.92
N GLU A 124 -7.13 -13.08 24.91
CA GLU A 124 -7.19 -13.78 26.21
C GLU A 124 -8.15 -13.14 27.21
N ASN A 125 -8.59 -11.89 26.98
CA ASN A 125 -9.45 -11.16 27.90
C ASN A 125 -10.71 -10.59 27.20
N PRO A 126 -11.63 -11.45 26.71
CA PRO A 126 -12.84 -11.01 26.04
C PRO A 126 -13.81 -10.31 27.01
N SER A 127 -14.35 -9.16 26.59
CA SER A 127 -15.38 -8.43 27.32
C SER A 127 -16.73 -8.47 26.59
N THR A 128 -17.84 -8.58 27.32
CA THR A 128 -19.19 -8.68 26.75
C THR A 128 -20.21 -7.80 27.49
N GLY A 129 -21.32 -7.48 26.81
CA GLY A 129 -22.40 -6.64 27.34
C GLY A 129 -22.33 -5.18 26.89
N ASN A 130 -23.43 -4.43 27.06
CA ASN A 130 -23.51 -3.02 26.65
C ASN A 130 -22.95 -2.09 27.74
N ASN A 131 -21.63 -2.10 27.92
CA ASN A 131 -20.93 -1.26 28.91
C ASN A 131 -19.63 -0.69 28.33
N ILE A 132 -19.04 0.28 29.04
CA ILE A 132 -17.83 0.99 28.60
C ILE A 132 -16.63 0.04 28.47
N ASN A 133 -16.55 -1.01 29.29
CA ASN A 133 -15.44 -1.97 29.22
C ASN A 133 -15.49 -2.76 27.90
N THR A 134 -16.68 -3.18 27.46
CA THR A 134 -16.85 -3.81 26.15
C THR A 134 -16.51 -2.86 25.01
N LEU A 135 -16.89 -1.57 25.11
CA LEU A 135 -16.52 -0.58 24.10
C LEU A 135 -15.00 -0.37 24.01
N ALA A 136 -14.32 -0.32 25.15
CA ALA A 136 -12.86 -0.24 25.21
C ALA A 136 -12.20 -1.48 24.57
N TRP A 137 -12.70 -2.68 24.90
CA TRP A 137 -12.23 -3.93 24.29
C TRP A 137 -12.46 -3.98 22.77
N LEU A 138 -13.64 -3.57 22.28
CA LEU A 138 -13.92 -3.48 20.83
C LEU A 138 -12.99 -2.50 20.12
N THR A 139 -12.67 -1.38 20.76
CA THR A 139 -11.72 -0.40 20.24
C THR A 139 -10.32 -0.98 20.16
N GLN A 140 -9.85 -1.68 21.20
CA GLN A 140 -8.55 -2.37 21.20
C GLN A 140 -8.50 -3.48 20.13
N SER A 141 -9.58 -4.25 19.99
CA SER A 141 -9.71 -5.28 18.96
C SER A 141 -9.59 -4.69 17.54
N THR A 142 -10.23 -3.54 17.31
CA THR A 142 -10.12 -2.83 16.03
C THR A 142 -8.69 -2.38 15.76
N ILE A 143 -8.00 -1.81 16.75
CA ILE A 143 -6.58 -1.41 16.61
C ILE A 143 -5.72 -2.61 16.21
N CYS A 144 -5.90 -3.76 16.87
CA CYS A 144 -5.17 -4.99 16.58
C CYS A 144 -5.41 -5.52 15.16
N ILE A 145 -6.65 -5.51 14.70
CA ILE A 145 -7.00 -5.93 13.34
C ILE A 145 -6.40 -4.95 12.33
N CYS A 146 -6.52 -3.63 12.55
CA CYS A 146 -5.94 -2.62 11.69
C CYS A 146 -4.42 -2.79 11.49
N TRP A 147 -3.68 -3.09 12.55
CA TRP A 147 -2.24 -3.37 12.45
C TRP A 147 -1.91 -4.58 11.58
N LYS A 148 -2.61 -5.70 11.79
CA LYS A 148 -2.42 -6.91 10.97
C LYS A 148 -2.83 -6.70 9.52
N THR A 149 -3.93 -5.96 9.30
CA THR A 149 -4.41 -5.59 7.97
C THR A 149 -3.42 -4.67 7.26
N ALA A 150 -2.89 -3.65 7.93
CA ALA A 150 -1.88 -2.76 7.36
C ALA A 150 -0.64 -3.54 6.91
N PHE A 151 -0.09 -4.39 7.78
CA PHE A 151 1.05 -5.25 7.45
C PHE A 151 0.77 -6.14 6.22
N ALA A 152 -0.39 -6.79 6.17
CA ALA A 152 -0.75 -7.65 5.05
C ALA A 152 -0.85 -6.88 3.72
N PHE A 153 -1.50 -5.72 3.71
CA PHE A 153 -1.65 -4.92 2.49
C PHE A 153 -0.35 -4.23 2.08
N GLU A 154 0.51 -3.85 3.01
CA GLU A 154 1.86 -3.36 2.72
C GLU A 154 2.72 -4.42 2.02
N LEU A 155 2.65 -5.67 2.50
CA LEU A 155 3.38 -6.78 1.90
C LEU A 155 2.88 -7.03 0.47
N VAL A 156 1.56 -7.12 0.30
CA VAL A 156 0.93 -7.33 -1.01
C VAL A 156 1.32 -6.20 -1.97
N ASN A 157 1.16 -4.94 -1.58
CA ASN A 157 1.51 -3.82 -2.46
C ASN A 157 3.00 -3.79 -2.82
N THR A 158 3.88 -4.09 -1.88
CA THR A 158 5.33 -4.16 -2.13
C THR A 158 5.65 -5.18 -3.23
N ILE A 159 5.04 -6.37 -3.15
CA ILE A 159 5.19 -7.41 -4.18
C ILE A 159 4.60 -6.95 -5.52
N PHE A 160 3.45 -6.29 -5.50
CA PHE A 160 2.78 -5.82 -6.71
C PHE A 160 3.55 -4.68 -7.40
N PHE A 161 4.21 -3.78 -6.67
CA PHE A 161 5.10 -2.79 -7.28
C PHE A 161 6.31 -3.44 -7.95
N LEU A 162 6.88 -4.48 -7.33
CA LEU A 162 7.93 -5.28 -7.95
C LEU A 162 7.42 -5.98 -9.23
N TRP A 163 6.24 -6.57 -9.17
CA TRP A 163 5.63 -7.19 -10.34
C TRP A 163 5.38 -6.18 -11.47
N MET A 164 4.97 -4.94 -11.16
CA MET A 164 4.78 -3.89 -12.15
C MET A 164 6.07 -3.51 -12.87
N MET A 165 7.19 -3.46 -12.15
CA MET A 165 8.50 -3.22 -12.75
C MET A 165 8.84 -4.32 -13.77
N VAL A 166 8.62 -5.58 -13.41
CA VAL A 166 8.86 -6.73 -14.32
C VAL A 166 7.93 -6.67 -15.54
N MET A 167 6.64 -6.44 -15.34
CA MET A 167 5.65 -6.35 -16.42
C MET A 167 6.00 -5.20 -17.38
N SER A 168 6.33 -4.03 -16.85
CA SER A 168 6.70 -2.87 -17.66
C SER A 168 8.01 -3.09 -18.43
N TRP A 169 8.96 -3.83 -17.85
CA TRP A 169 10.18 -4.23 -18.54
C TRP A 169 9.90 -5.22 -19.69
N GLN A 170 9.02 -6.20 -19.48
CA GLN A 170 8.57 -7.14 -20.53
C GLN A 170 7.86 -6.42 -21.67
N VAL A 171 6.99 -5.45 -21.36
CA VAL A 171 6.32 -4.60 -22.36
C VAL A 171 7.32 -3.75 -23.14
N ASN A 172 8.37 -3.23 -22.50
CA ASN A 172 9.39 -2.44 -23.19
C ASN A 172 10.23 -3.28 -24.18
N ARG A 173 10.35 -4.58 -23.93
CA ARG A 173 11.04 -5.55 -24.79
C ARG A 173 10.13 -6.21 -25.84
N ASP A 174 8.87 -5.79 -25.97
CA ASP A 174 7.86 -6.37 -26.87
C ASP A 174 7.67 -7.89 -26.68
N VAL A 175 7.75 -8.40 -25.44
CA VAL A 175 7.59 -9.85 -25.16
C VAL A 175 6.15 -10.34 -25.39
N TYR A 176 5.17 -9.44 -25.40
CA TYR A 176 3.74 -9.75 -25.55
C TYR A 176 3.23 -9.60 -27.00
N ASP A 177 4.14 -9.48 -27.97
CA ASP A 177 3.82 -9.43 -29.40
C ASP A 177 3.62 -10.81 -30.03
#